data_AF-A0A2V8WBJ0-F1
#
_entry.id   AF-A0A2V8WBJ0-F1
#
_cell.length_a   1.000
_cell.length_b   1.000
_cell.length_c   1.000
_cell.angle_alpha   90.00
_cell.angle_beta   90.00
_cell.angle_gamma   90.00
#
_symmetry.space_group_name_H-M   'P 1'
#
loop_
_entity.id
_entity.type
_entity.pdbx_description
1 polymer ?
#
loop_
_entity_poly.entity_id
_entity_poly.type
_entity_poly.pdbx_seq_one_letter_code
_entity_poly.pdbx_strand_id
1 'polypeptide(L)'
;MGNQSKYGLNQNGVGTNANVIPYGTLFTIGGDPNVGANEYLYGKYPIYQTISVANHNLSSNYNSLQVSWVRQKGNFDIAVNYTYSKSLGTVGHDQLNLTNDYGAEPFDRRHLFNAAYSIELPKMVRDNKALEGVVDGWQISGITSVQSGVNLTANSNGGGGDFNVGGVAGSLKTAAGYAVSAQSINGTDQIPLMPYLTCDPRQNIGPHQFLNGNCFAVPTVPGKNGPIVLPEFFGPWNWTSDLSLFKNFQMSERKKLQFRFSAYNFMNHPLWTFSGTGVGSNSLYLANTTSFGVTPIKQGNRILQLALKYYF
;
A
#
# COMPACT_ATOMS: atom_id res chain seq x y z
N MET A 1 9.89 -5.76 -18.33
CA MET A 1 8.68 -5.94 -19.17
C MET A 1 7.61 -5.01 -18.63
N GLY A 2 6.82 -4.38 -19.49
CA GLY A 2 5.70 -3.54 -19.08
C GLY A 2 4.49 -3.76 -19.96
N ASN A 3 3.32 -3.39 -19.46
CA ASN A 3 2.07 -3.40 -20.20
C ASN A 3 1.39 -2.04 -20.07
N GLN A 4 0.73 -1.59 -21.12
CA GLN A 4 -0.03 -0.35 -21.12
C GLN A 4 -1.42 -0.62 -21.69
N SER A 5 -2.44 -0.15 -20.98
CA SER A 5 -3.81 -0.09 -21.47
C SER A 5 -4.23 1.36 -21.63
N LYS A 6 -4.80 1.67 -22.80
CA LYS A 6 -5.42 2.96 -23.11
C LYS A 6 -6.87 2.68 -23.51
N TYR A 7 -7.77 3.61 -23.21
CA TYR A 7 -9.19 3.51 -23.54
C TYR A 7 -9.92 2.41 -22.76
N GLY A 8 -9.59 2.26 -21.47
CA GLY A 8 -10.36 1.42 -20.58
C GLY A 8 -11.80 1.90 -20.48
N LEU A 9 -12.74 0.95 -20.52
CA LEU A 9 -14.16 1.20 -20.37
C LEU A 9 -14.45 1.87 -19.03
N ASN A 10 -15.17 2.99 -19.08
CA ASN A 10 -15.54 3.82 -17.95
C ASN A 10 -17.05 4.02 -17.94
N GLN A 11 -17.76 3.29 -17.10
CA GLN A 11 -19.23 3.32 -17.11
C GLN A 11 -19.81 4.28 -16.06
N ASN A 12 -19.10 4.52 -14.95
CA ASN A 12 -19.57 5.35 -13.82
C ASN A 12 -18.41 6.02 -13.05
N GLY A 13 -17.24 6.15 -13.68
CA GLY A 13 -16.05 6.73 -13.07
C GLY A 13 -15.83 8.19 -13.46
N VAL A 14 -14.57 8.61 -13.42
CA VAL A 14 -14.20 10.01 -13.64
C VAL A 14 -14.37 10.43 -15.10
N GLY A 15 -14.97 11.59 -15.35
CA GLY A 15 -15.26 12.11 -16.69
C GLY A 15 -16.32 11.30 -17.44
N THR A 16 -17.22 10.62 -16.73
CA THR A 16 -18.46 10.11 -17.32
C THR A 16 -19.60 11.12 -17.22
N ASN A 17 -19.54 12.10 -16.32
CA ASN A 17 -20.59 13.10 -16.21
C ASN A 17 -20.62 14.00 -17.46
N ALA A 18 -21.71 13.99 -18.21
CA ALA A 18 -21.91 14.88 -19.36
C ALA A 18 -22.43 16.26 -18.95
N ASN A 19 -22.91 16.41 -17.71
CA ASN A 19 -23.34 17.67 -17.11
C ASN A 19 -22.32 18.16 -16.07
N VAL A 20 -21.04 18.21 -16.44
CA VAL A 20 -19.99 18.73 -15.55
C VAL A 20 -20.18 20.23 -15.35
N ILE A 21 -20.07 20.67 -14.11
CA ILE A 21 -20.12 22.07 -13.71
C ILE A 21 -18.70 22.65 -13.69
N PRO A 22 -18.44 23.78 -14.37
CA PRO A 22 -17.13 24.41 -14.37
C PRO A 22 -16.65 24.79 -12.97
N TYR A 23 -15.32 24.77 -12.80
CA TYR A 23 -14.69 25.27 -11.59
C TYR A 23 -15.09 26.71 -11.28
N GLY A 24 -15.36 26.99 -10.00
CA GLY A 24 -15.68 28.33 -9.51
C GLY A 24 -17.10 28.82 -9.79
N THR A 25 -17.98 27.96 -10.31
CA THR A 25 -19.39 28.31 -10.63
C THR A 25 -20.11 28.95 -9.44
N LEU A 26 -19.90 28.44 -8.23
CA LEU A 26 -20.51 28.99 -7.02
C LEU A 26 -19.73 30.14 -6.36
N PHE A 27 -18.60 30.60 -6.90
CA PHE A 27 -17.90 31.75 -6.31
C PHE A 27 -18.60 33.08 -6.56
N THR A 28 -19.40 33.15 -7.63
CA THR A 28 -20.12 34.36 -8.01
C THR A 28 -21.53 34.43 -7.42
N ILE A 29 -22.02 33.34 -6.83
CA ILE A 29 -23.31 33.37 -6.15
C ILE A 29 -23.16 34.08 -4.80
N GLY A 30 -24.04 35.02 -4.51
CA GLY A 30 -24.10 35.61 -3.18
C GLY A 30 -24.69 34.61 -2.18
N GLY A 31 -24.11 34.52 -0.97
CA GLY A 31 -24.59 33.64 0.10
C GLY A 31 -23.70 32.41 0.34
N ASP A 32 -24.17 31.47 1.18
CA ASP A 32 -23.43 30.26 1.52
C ASP A 32 -23.53 29.21 0.39
N PRO A 33 -22.40 28.81 -0.24
CA PRO A 33 -22.40 27.77 -1.28
C PRO A 33 -22.90 26.40 -0.81
N ASN A 34 -23.00 26.17 0.51
CA ASN A 34 -23.49 24.92 1.07
C ASN A 34 -25.01 24.87 1.24
N VAL A 35 -25.72 26.01 1.17
CA VAL A 35 -27.15 26.10 1.51
C VAL A 35 -27.94 26.67 0.35
N GLY A 36 -28.82 25.86 -0.24
CA GLY A 36 -29.74 26.32 -1.30
C GLY A 36 -29.08 26.65 -2.65
N ALA A 37 -27.75 26.60 -2.73
CA ALA A 37 -26.99 26.73 -3.97
C ALA A 37 -27.07 25.42 -4.79
N ASN A 38 -27.91 25.42 -5.82
CA ASN A 38 -27.93 24.32 -6.79
C ASN A 38 -27.00 24.66 -7.97
N GLU A 39 -25.76 24.19 -7.90
CA GLU A 39 -24.75 24.42 -8.96
C GLU A 39 -25.18 23.88 -10.32
N TYR A 40 -26.03 22.84 -10.35
CA TYR A 40 -26.49 22.21 -11.59
C TYR A 40 -27.36 23.14 -12.44
N LEU A 41 -27.94 24.21 -11.87
CA LEU A 41 -28.64 25.24 -12.63
C LEU A 41 -27.72 25.98 -13.63
N TYR A 42 -26.43 25.97 -13.38
CA TYR A 42 -25.40 26.59 -14.21
C TYR A 42 -24.70 25.57 -15.12
N GLY A 43 -25.11 24.30 -15.06
CA GLY A 43 -24.62 23.25 -15.94
C GLY A 43 -25.16 23.35 -17.35
N LYS A 44 -24.55 22.60 -18.27
CA LYS A 44 -25.00 22.49 -19.67
C LYS A 44 -26.45 22.00 -19.77
N TYR A 45 -26.88 21.19 -18.81
CA TYR A 45 -28.23 20.61 -18.72
C TYR A 45 -28.89 20.95 -17.37
N PRO A 46 -29.48 22.14 -17.20
CA PRO A 46 -29.89 22.69 -15.89
C PRO A 46 -30.95 21.90 -15.10
N ILE A 47 -31.72 21.04 -15.78
CA ILE A 47 -32.77 20.21 -15.18
C ILE A 47 -32.26 18.87 -14.66
N TYR A 48 -31.03 18.49 -15.01
CA TYR A 48 -30.39 17.25 -14.60
C TYR A 48 -29.28 17.57 -13.60
N GLN A 49 -29.05 16.65 -12.64
CA GLN A 49 -27.85 16.68 -11.81
C GLN A 49 -26.71 16.02 -12.60
N THR A 50 -26.37 14.78 -12.26
CA THR A 50 -25.35 14.00 -12.98
C THR A 50 -25.96 13.23 -14.15
N ILE A 51 -25.35 13.33 -15.33
CA ILE A 51 -25.68 12.49 -16.50
C ILE A 51 -24.48 11.59 -16.77
N SER A 52 -24.49 10.34 -16.30
CA SER A 52 -23.38 9.40 -16.54
C SER A 52 -23.44 8.83 -17.95
N VAL A 53 -22.38 9.06 -18.72
CA VAL A 53 -22.19 8.52 -20.08
C VAL A 53 -20.99 7.58 -20.07
N ALA A 54 -21.21 6.35 -20.54
CA ALA A 54 -20.14 5.39 -20.67
C ALA A 54 -19.12 5.83 -21.73
N ASN A 55 -17.86 5.94 -21.32
CA ASN A 55 -16.75 6.38 -22.15
C ASN A 55 -15.62 5.33 -22.14
N HIS A 56 -14.62 5.53 -22.99
CA HIS A 56 -13.40 4.72 -23.00
C HIS A 56 -12.20 5.63 -22.78
N ASN A 57 -12.01 6.11 -21.55
CA ASN A 57 -11.06 7.17 -21.23
C ASN A 57 -10.15 6.84 -20.03
N LEU A 58 -10.25 5.65 -19.45
CA LEU A 58 -9.32 5.20 -18.40
C LEU A 58 -8.00 4.75 -19.02
N SER A 59 -6.91 4.96 -18.27
CA SER A 59 -5.57 4.54 -18.67
C SER A 59 -4.85 3.88 -17.50
N SER A 60 -4.03 2.88 -17.79
CA SER A 60 -3.18 2.20 -16.82
C SER A 60 -1.89 1.73 -17.49
N ASN A 61 -0.79 1.76 -16.74
CA ASN A 61 0.55 1.40 -17.18
C ASN A 61 1.29 0.68 -16.05
N TYR A 62 1.79 -0.50 -16.35
CA TYR A 62 2.56 -1.32 -15.43
C TYR A 62 3.97 -1.52 -15.97
N ASN A 63 4.97 -1.15 -15.17
CA ASN A 63 6.38 -1.36 -15.49
C ASN A 63 7.01 -2.30 -14.48
N SER A 64 7.69 -3.34 -14.93
CA SER A 64 8.36 -4.29 -14.03
C SER A 64 9.74 -4.71 -14.51
N LEU A 65 10.60 -4.99 -13.53
CA LEU A 65 11.89 -5.65 -13.72
C LEU A 65 11.90 -6.85 -12.77
N GLN A 66 12.23 -8.02 -13.30
CA GLN A 66 12.32 -9.25 -12.53
C GLN A 66 13.71 -9.86 -12.75
N VAL A 67 14.41 -10.13 -11.67
CA VAL A 67 15.72 -10.78 -11.65
C VAL A 67 15.57 -12.06 -10.85
N SER A 68 15.89 -13.19 -11.49
CA SER A 68 15.89 -14.50 -10.86
C SER A 68 17.28 -15.09 -10.92
N TRP A 69 17.76 -15.58 -9.78
CA TRP A 69 19.01 -16.31 -9.67
C TRP A 69 18.73 -17.63 -8.97
N VAL A 70 18.98 -18.72 -9.69
CA VAL A 70 18.84 -20.08 -9.17
C VAL A 70 20.17 -20.79 -9.30
N ARG A 71 20.61 -21.42 -8.21
CA ARG A 71 21.83 -22.20 -8.18
C ARG A 71 21.63 -23.48 -7.40
N GLN A 72 21.84 -24.58 -8.10
CA GLN A 72 21.91 -25.92 -7.53
C GLN A 72 23.29 -26.48 -7.80
N LYS A 73 24.12 -26.57 -6.76
CA LYS A 73 25.46 -27.14 -6.87
C LYS A 73 25.90 -27.80 -5.57
N GLY A 74 26.16 -29.10 -5.64
CA GLY A 74 26.58 -29.90 -4.49
C GLY A 74 25.54 -29.79 -3.39
N ASN A 75 25.96 -29.30 -2.23
CA ASN A 75 25.14 -29.19 -1.03
C ASN A 75 24.25 -27.93 -0.97
N PHE A 76 24.25 -27.10 -2.02
CA PHE A 76 23.54 -25.82 -2.04
C PHE A 76 22.45 -25.84 -3.11
N ASP A 77 21.22 -25.62 -2.68
CA ASP A 77 20.06 -25.30 -3.52
C ASP A 77 19.52 -23.94 -3.08
N ILE A 78 19.68 -22.91 -3.91
CA ILE A 78 19.33 -21.54 -3.60
C ILE A 78 18.57 -20.93 -4.78
N ALA A 79 17.43 -20.32 -4.49
CA ALA A 79 16.63 -19.54 -5.42
C ALA A 79 16.36 -18.15 -4.84
N VAL A 80 16.77 -17.11 -5.56
CA VAL A 80 16.58 -15.71 -5.19
C VAL A 80 15.85 -15.01 -6.31
N ASN A 81 14.78 -14.30 -5.98
CA ASN A 81 13.96 -13.53 -6.90
C ASN A 81 13.80 -12.11 -6.38
N TYR A 82 14.02 -11.14 -7.26
CA TYR A 82 13.74 -9.73 -6.99
C TYR A 82 12.85 -9.17 -8.10
N THR A 83 11.74 -8.57 -7.70
CA THR A 83 10.82 -7.89 -8.59
C THR A 83 10.71 -6.43 -8.18
N TYR A 84 11.04 -5.55 -9.11
CA TYR A 84 10.61 -4.15 -9.07
C TYR A 84 9.31 -4.03 -9.86
N SER A 85 8.30 -3.38 -9.30
CA SER A 85 7.07 -3.07 -10.03
C SER A 85 6.60 -1.65 -9.81
N LYS A 86 6.04 -1.03 -10.84
CA LYS A 86 5.44 0.30 -10.77
C LYS A 86 4.14 0.29 -11.55
N SER A 87 3.03 0.36 -10.82
CA SER A 87 1.68 0.47 -11.40
C SER A 87 1.18 1.91 -11.34
N LEU A 88 0.80 2.45 -12.49
CA LEU A 88 0.27 3.81 -12.66
C LEU A 88 -1.04 3.75 -13.41
N GLY A 89 -1.98 4.64 -13.11
CA GLY A 89 -3.25 4.71 -13.80
C GLY A 89 -4.11 5.89 -13.35
N THR A 90 -5.35 5.91 -13.83
CA THR A 90 -6.36 6.89 -13.40
C THR A 90 -6.86 6.52 -12.00
N VAL A 91 -6.51 7.32 -10.99
CA VAL A 91 -6.80 7.08 -9.56
C VAL A 91 -7.52 8.25 -8.86
N GLY A 92 -7.44 9.45 -9.44
CA GLY A 92 -8.12 10.63 -8.90
C GLY A 92 -9.64 10.62 -9.16
N HIS A 93 -10.30 11.74 -8.85
CA HIS A 93 -11.74 11.93 -9.02
C HIS A 93 -12.13 13.29 -9.65
N ASP A 94 -11.25 13.90 -10.47
CA ASP A 94 -11.49 15.19 -11.15
C ASP A 94 -12.36 15.03 -12.41
N GLN A 95 -13.67 15.33 -12.29
CA GLN A 95 -14.61 15.23 -13.42
C GLN A 95 -14.34 16.25 -14.54
N LEU A 96 -13.56 17.30 -14.28
CA LEU A 96 -13.27 18.37 -15.25
C LEU A 96 -12.03 18.05 -16.09
N ASN A 97 -11.02 17.39 -15.53
CA ASN A 97 -9.78 17.08 -16.24
C ASN A 97 -9.14 15.76 -15.81
N LEU A 98 -9.36 14.73 -16.64
CA LEU A 98 -8.79 13.37 -16.45
C LEU A 98 -7.27 13.30 -16.39
N THR A 99 -6.57 14.31 -16.90
CA THR A 99 -5.10 14.33 -16.88
C THR A 99 -4.58 14.48 -15.44
N ASN A 100 -5.35 15.14 -14.58
CA ASN A 100 -4.99 15.35 -13.18
C ASN A 100 -5.13 14.09 -12.33
N ASP A 101 -5.87 13.09 -12.82
CA ASP A 101 -6.16 11.85 -12.09
C ASP A 101 -5.08 10.78 -12.26
N TYR A 102 -4.03 11.04 -13.04
CA TYR A 102 -3.02 10.04 -13.32
C TYR A 102 -1.99 9.94 -12.19
N GLY A 103 -1.91 8.76 -11.55
CA GLY A 103 -1.11 8.53 -10.35
C GLY A 103 -0.74 7.07 -10.13
N ALA A 104 -0.08 6.79 -9.01
CA ALA A 104 0.24 5.42 -8.62
C ALA A 104 -1.01 4.68 -8.14
N GLU A 105 -1.18 3.44 -8.58
CA GLU A 105 -2.35 2.63 -8.22
C GLU A 105 -2.22 2.01 -6.82
N PRO A 106 -3.35 1.72 -6.13
CA PRO A 106 -3.33 1.22 -4.75
C PRO A 106 -2.58 -0.12 -4.58
N PHE A 107 -2.62 -0.95 -5.62
CA PHE A 107 -1.95 -2.25 -5.64
C PHE A 107 -0.47 -2.18 -6.05
N ASP A 108 0.11 -0.98 -6.21
CA ASP A 108 1.55 -0.82 -6.45
C ASP A 108 2.36 -1.40 -5.27
N ARG A 109 3.30 -2.29 -5.61
CA ARG A 109 4.26 -2.90 -4.68
C ARG A 109 5.65 -2.77 -5.28
N ARG A 110 6.35 -1.71 -4.87
CA ARG A 110 7.57 -1.25 -5.53
C ARG A 110 8.70 -2.27 -5.53
N HIS A 111 8.87 -2.97 -4.42
CA HIS A 111 9.94 -3.95 -4.25
C HIS A 111 9.39 -5.23 -3.64
N LEU A 112 9.71 -6.36 -4.26
CA LEU A 112 9.44 -7.69 -3.75
C LEU A 112 10.72 -8.53 -3.88
N PHE A 113 11.21 -9.05 -2.76
CA PHE A 113 12.37 -9.90 -2.69
C PHE A 113 11.97 -11.22 -2.02
N ASN A 114 12.29 -12.33 -2.66
CA ASN A 114 12.04 -13.66 -2.13
C ASN A 114 13.31 -14.49 -2.27
N ALA A 115 13.76 -15.12 -1.18
CA ALA A 115 14.85 -16.06 -1.17
C ALA A 115 14.38 -17.37 -0.57
N ALA A 116 14.62 -18.48 -1.26
CA ALA A 116 14.45 -19.83 -0.75
C ALA A 116 15.81 -20.53 -0.82
N TYR A 117 16.21 -21.18 0.25
CA TYR A 117 17.49 -21.88 0.31
C TYR A 117 17.37 -23.20 1.05
N SER A 118 18.19 -24.17 0.65
CA SER A 118 18.37 -25.47 1.26
C SER A 118 19.85 -25.83 1.16
N ILE A 119 20.50 -25.98 2.31
CA ILE A 119 21.94 -26.16 2.44
C ILE A 119 22.20 -27.38 3.32
N GLU A 120 22.86 -28.38 2.75
CA GLU A 120 23.36 -29.53 3.51
C GLU A 120 24.74 -29.21 4.09
N LEU A 121 24.86 -29.22 5.41
CA LEU A 121 26.12 -28.91 6.06
C LEU A 121 27.18 -29.98 5.69
N PRO A 122 28.41 -29.55 5.35
CA PRO A 122 29.49 -30.47 5.03
C PRO A 122 29.89 -31.29 6.27
N LYS A 123 30.53 -32.43 6.05
CA LYS A 123 31.11 -33.22 7.14
C LYS A 123 32.21 -32.43 7.85
N MET A 124 32.01 -32.16 9.14
CA MET A 124 32.96 -31.42 9.97
C MET A 124 33.88 -32.33 10.77
N VAL A 125 33.47 -33.58 11.05
CA VAL A 125 34.22 -34.51 11.89
C VAL A 125 34.69 -35.71 11.08
N ARG A 126 35.98 -36.06 11.18
CA ARG A 126 36.58 -37.19 10.45
C ARG A 126 37.01 -38.35 11.34
N ASP A 127 37.39 -38.08 12.59
CA ASP A 127 38.11 -39.05 13.43
C ASP A 127 37.28 -39.68 14.56
N ASN A 128 36.05 -39.20 14.79
CA ASN A 128 35.17 -39.72 15.85
C ASN A 128 33.76 -40.03 15.31
N LYS A 129 33.45 -41.33 15.17
CA LYS A 129 32.17 -41.82 14.61
C LYS A 129 30.95 -41.43 15.44
N ALA A 130 31.07 -41.34 16.76
CA ALA A 130 29.96 -40.92 17.62
C ALA A 130 29.67 -39.43 17.44
N LEU A 131 30.73 -38.61 17.34
CA LEU A 131 30.62 -37.18 17.11
C LEU A 131 30.18 -36.87 15.66
N GLU A 132 30.63 -37.63 14.67
CA GLU A 132 30.18 -37.58 13.27
C GLU A 132 28.65 -37.79 13.19
N GLY A 133 28.13 -38.80 13.87
CA GLY A 133 26.70 -39.10 13.92
C GLY A 133 25.84 -37.96 14.48
N VAL A 134 26.38 -37.11 15.36
CA VAL A 134 25.65 -35.98 15.99
C VAL A 134 25.85 -34.67 15.24
N VAL A 135 27.06 -34.38 14.77
CA VAL A 135 27.44 -33.08 14.20
C VAL A 135 27.23 -33.01 12.68
N ASP A 136 27.28 -34.13 11.95
CA ASP A 136 27.27 -34.09 10.47
C ASP A 136 25.90 -34.42 9.85
N GLY A 137 25.62 -33.93 8.64
CA GLY A 137 24.37 -34.27 7.92
C GLY A 137 23.14 -33.47 8.36
N TRP A 138 23.35 -32.31 8.98
CA TRP A 138 22.30 -31.32 9.16
C TRP A 138 21.98 -30.63 7.84
N GLN A 139 20.69 -30.38 7.61
CA GLN A 139 20.19 -29.61 6.48
C GLN A 139 19.49 -28.36 7.02
N ILE A 140 19.91 -27.19 6.54
CA ILE A 140 19.29 -25.90 6.82
C ILE A 140 18.43 -25.54 5.62
N SER A 141 17.15 -25.26 5.82
CA SER A 141 16.29 -24.71 4.78
C SER A 141 15.53 -23.51 5.29
N GLY A 142 15.37 -22.48 4.48
CA GLY A 142 14.65 -21.29 4.87
C GLY A 142 14.03 -20.56 3.70
N ILE A 143 13.05 -19.72 4.03
CA ILE A 143 12.40 -18.81 3.09
C ILE A 143 12.40 -17.43 3.73
N THR A 144 12.82 -16.43 2.97
CA THR A 144 12.77 -15.03 3.38
C THR A 144 12.00 -14.25 2.31
N SER A 145 10.96 -13.55 2.72
CA SER A 145 10.18 -12.64 1.88
C SER A 145 10.29 -11.23 2.43
N VAL A 146 10.60 -10.27 1.57
CA VAL A 146 10.65 -8.85 1.91
C VAL A 146 9.90 -8.10 0.84
N GLN A 147 8.88 -7.34 1.23
CA GLN A 147 8.12 -6.49 0.33
C GLN A 147 8.03 -5.06 0.85
N SER A 148 8.11 -4.10 -0.06
CA SER A 148 7.84 -2.69 0.24
C SER A 148 6.42 -2.52 0.76
N GLY A 149 6.24 -1.53 1.64
CA GLY A 149 4.92 -1.14 2.10
C GLY A 149 4.01 -0.63 0.99
N VAL A 150 2.75 -0.41 1.35
CA VAL A 150 1.71 0.08 0.43
C VAL A 150 1.86 1.56 0.21
N ASN A 151 1.42 2.06 -0.94
CA ASN A 151 1.31 3.50 -1.15
C ASN A 151 0.16 4.06 -0.31
N LEU A 152 0.48 4.83 0.73
CA LEU A 152 -0.44 5.39 1.71
C LEU A 152 -1.39 6.43 1.12
N THR A 153 -0.99 7.15 0.06
CA THR A 153 -1.90 8.09 -0.62
C THR A 153 -2.89 7.34 -1.47
N ALA A 154 -2.42 6.49 -2.39
CA ALA A 154 -3.31 5.71 -3.25
C ALA A 154 -4.25 4.76 -2.47
N ASN A 155 -3.81 4.26 -1.31
CA ASN A 155 -4.63 3.40 -0.45
C ASN A 155 -5.40 4.19 0.62
N SER A 156 -5.47 5.53 0.58
CA SER A 156 -6.28 6.27 1.55
C SER A 156 -7.78 6.05 1.27
N ASN A 157 -8.60 6.15 2.32
CA ASN A 157 -10.04 5.85 2.36
C ASN A 157 -10.83 6.29 1.10
N GLY A 158 -11.10 5.37 0.16
CA GLY A 158 -11.84 5.63 -1.09
C GLY A 158 -10.98 5.72 -2.36
N GLY A 159 -9.67 5.48 -2.28
CA GLY A 159 -8.77 5.39 -3.44
C GLY A 159 -8.33 6.74 -4.04
N GLY A 160 -8.83 7.86 -3.51
CA GLY A 160 -8.61 9.20 -4.06
C GLY A 160 -7.47 10.01 -3.45
N GLY A 161 -6.73 9.49 -2.47
CA GLY A 161 -5.60 10.22 -1.87
C GLY A 161 -5.97 11.37 -0.93
N ASP A 162 -7.23 11.53 -0.54
CA ASP A 162 -7.71 12.68 0.24
C ASP A 162 -7.54 12.53 1.77
N PHE A 163 -7.12 11.34 2.26
CA PHE A 163 -7.06 10.99 3.68
C PHE A 163 -8.34 11.33 4.48
N ASN A 164 -9.50 11.22 3.83
CA ASN A 164 -10.80 11.59 4.40
C ASN A 164 -10.84 13.05 4.91
N VAL A 165 -10.28 13.99 4.15
CA VAL A 165 -10.26 15.41 4.52
C VAL A 165 -11.67 15.97 4.82
N GLY A 166 -12.71 15.44 4.16
CA GLY A 166 -14.10 15.80 4.41
C GLY A 166 -14.56 15.60 5.86
N GLY A 167 -13.99 14.63 6.58
CA GLY A 167 -14.31 14.38 7.99
C GLY A 167 -13.85 15.49 8.95
N VAL A 168 -12.88 16.31 8.54
CA VAL A 168 -12.41 17.49 9.30
C VAL A 168 -13.00 18.78 8.73
N ALA A 169 -13.14 18.85 7.41
CA ALA A 169 -13.55 20.05 6.69
C ALA A 169 -14.86 20.65 7.22
N GLY A 170 -15.88 19.84 7.51
CA GLY A 170 -17.18 20.32 8.01
C GLY A 170 -17.13 21.09 9.34
N SER A 171 -16.06 20.93 10.13
CA SER A 171 -15.82 21.70 11.37
C SER A 171 -15.07 23.03 11.14
N LEU A 172 -14.49 23.20 9.95
CA LEU A 172 -13.74 24.38 9.56
C LEU A 172 -14.62 25.35 8.78
N LYS A 173 -14.27 26.63 8.84
CA LYS A 173 -14.94 27.68 8.09
C LYS A 173 -13.97 28.42 7.17
N THR A 174 -14.47 28.84 6.03
CA THR A 174 -13.79 29.82 5.16
C THR A 174 -13.75 31.19 5.84
N ALA A 175 -12.95 32.12 5.31
CA ALA A 175 -12.91 33.50 5.82
C ALA A 175 -14.28 34.20 5.78
N ALA A 176 -15.16 33.80 4.85
CA ALA A 176 -16.52 34.31 4.74
C ALA A 176 -17.53 33.63 5.70
N GLY A 177 -17.08 32.66 6.52
CA GLY A 177 -17.89 32.02 7.56
C GLY A 177 -18.67 30.77 7.13
N TYR A 178 -18.53 30.35 5.87
CA TYR A 178 -19.15 29.15 5.30
C TYR A 178 -18.39 27.88 5.69
N ALA A 179 -19.09 26.76 5.86
CA ALA A 179 -18.45 25.47 6.11
C ALA A 179 -17.54 25.07 4.93
N VAL A 180 -16.39 24.46 5.22
CA VAL A 180 -15.46 23.98 4.19
C VAL A 180 -16.02 22.70 3.56
N SER A 181 -16.16 22.71 2.24
CA SER A 181 -16.64 21.61 1.41
C SER A 181 -16.04 21.71 0.00
N ALA A 182 -16.26 20.70 -0.84
CA ALA A 182 -15.91 20.79 -2.26
C ALA A 182 -16.60 22.00 -2.91
N GLN A 183 -17.89 22.22 -2.65
CA GLN A 183 -18.64 23.35 -3.19
C GLN A 183 -18.08 24.71 -2.74
N SER A 184 -17.74 24.89 -1.46
CA SER A 184 -17.27 26.20 -0.97
C SER A 184 -15.81 26.50 -1.35
N ILE A 185 -14.99 25.47 -1.56
CA ILE A 185 -13.57 25.63 -1.93
C ILE A 185 -13.35 25.64 -3.43
N ASN A 186 -14.03 24.78 -4.19
CA ASN A 186 -13.88 24.65 -5.64
C ASN A 186 -14.96 25.42 -6.41
N GLY A 187 -16.02 25.86 -5.74
CA GLY A 187 -17.19 26.43 -6.39
C GLY A 187 -18.02 25.38 -7.12
N THR A 188 -17.75 24.10 -6.89
CA THR A 188 -18.42 22.94 -7.50
C THR A 188 -18.11 21.64 -6.75
N ASP A 189 -19.01 20.67 -6.78
CA ASP A 189 -18.81 19.31 -6.27
C ASP A 189 -18.08 18.37 -7.26
N GLN A 190 -17.81 18.81 -8.48
CA GLN A 190 -17.22 18.00 -9.55
C GLN A 190 -15.74 17.66 -9.34
N ILE A 191 -15.09 18.34 -8.40
CA ILE A 191 -13.72 18.11 -7.98
C ILE A 191 -13.76 17.81 -6.48
N PRO A 192 -13.15 16.70 -6.01
CA PRO A 192 -13.09 16.40 -4.60
C PRO A 192 -12.31 17.46 -3.82
N LEU A 193 -12.66 17.62 -2.54
CA LEU A 193 -11.84 18.38 -1.62
C LEU A 193 -10.54 17.61 -1.37
N MET A 194 -9.39 18.25 -1.57
CA MET A 194 -8.08 17.62 -1.41
C MET A 194 -7.21 18.40 -0.42
N PRO A 195 -6.52 17.74 0.52
CA PRO A 195 -5.52 18.41 1.34
C PRO A 195 -4.31 18.80 0.50
N TYR A 196 -3.56 19.81 0.94
CA TYR A 196 -2.29 20.18 0.33
C TYR A 196 -1.14 20.10 1.33
N LEU A 197 0.07 19.90 0.81
CA LEU A 197 1.27 19.78 1.63
C LEU A 197 1.85 21.16 1.94
N THR A 198 2.11 21.43 3.22
CA THR A 198 2.82 22.63 3.71
C THR A 198 4.29 22.36 4.02
N CYS A 199 4.66 21.09 4.20
CA CYS A 199 6.01 20.60 4.41
C CYS A 199 6.18 19.16 3.89
N ASP A 200 7.40 18.61 3.91
CA ASP A 200 7.63 17.19 3.64
C ASP A 200 7.11 16.33 4.81
N PRO A 201 6.06 15.52 4.63
CA PRO A 201 5.44 14.76 5.72
C PRO A 201 6.32 13.60 6.21
N ARG A 202 7.47 13.33 5.58
CA ARG A 202 8.43 12.31 6.05
C ARG A 202 9.43 12.86 7.07
N GLN A 203 9.40 14.17 7.32
CA GLN A 203 10.28 14.85 8.27
C GLN A 203 9.58 15.07 9.62
N ASN A 204 10.37 15.21 10.69
CA ASN A 204 9.89 15.45 12.05
C ASN A 204 8.87 14.40 12.53
N ILE A 205 9.11 13.14 12.18
CA ILE A 205 8.26 11.99 12.52
C ILE A 205 8.77 11.28 13.78
N GLY A 206 7.85 10.80 14.61
CA GLY A 206 8.14 10.01 15.79
C GLY A 206 8.45 8.53 15.47
N PRO A 207 8.76 7.71 16.49
CA PRO A 207 8.99 6.28 16.30
C PRO A 207 7.79 5.57 15.67
N HIS A 208 8.02 4.78 14.62
CA HIS A 208 6.99 4.03 13.89
C HIS A 208 5.92 4.93 13.24
N GLN A 209 6.26 6.19 13.00
CA GLN A 209 5.48 7.11 12.20
C GLN A 209 6.06 7.19 10.78
N PHE A 210 5.19 7.16 9.78
CA PHE A 210 5.53 7.22 8.36
C PHE A 210 5.11 8.54 7.72
N LEU A 211 4.13 9.22 8.30
CA LEU A 211 3.63 10.51 7.85
C LEU A 211 3.33 11.44 9.03
N ASN A 212 3.80 12.67 8.91
CA ASN A 212 3.46 13.76 9.81
C ASN A 212 2.15 14.42 9.34
N GLY A 213 1.08 14.26 10.13
CA GLY A 213 -0.23 14.84 9.84
C GLY A 213 -0.23 16.36 9.76
N ASN A 214 0.67 17.04 10.48
CA ASN A 214 0.74 18.50 10.50
C ASN A 214 1.22 19.11 9.17
N CYS A 215 1.82 18.30 8.29
CA CYS A 215 2.17 18.75 6.94
C CYS A 215 0.99 18.74 5.97
N PHE A 216 -0.16 18.17 6.35
CA PHE A 216 -1.36 18.16 5.52
C PHE A 216 -2.31 19.26 6.00
N ALA A 217 -2.52 20.27 5.17
CA ALA A 217 -3.44 21.35 5.44
C ALA A 217 -4.76 21.14 4.70
N VAL A 218 -5.87 21.36 5.42
CA VAL A 218 -7.20 21.44 4.81
C VAL A 218 -7.33 22.79 4.11
N PRO A 219 -7.79 22.84 2.85
CA PRO A 219 -8.05 24.11 2.18
C PRO A 219 -9.22 24.85 2.82
N THR A 220 -9.00 26.11 3.20
CA THR A 220 -10.01 27.00 3.81
C THR A 220 -10.28 28.25 2.97
N VAL A 221 -9.54 28.42 1.88
CA VAL A 221 -9.63 29.59 1.00
C VAL A 221 -10.31 29.16 -0.31
N PRO A 222 -11.45 29.77 -0.68
CA PRO A 222 -12.07 29.54 -1.98
C PRO A 222 -11.06 29.77 -3.11
N GLY A 223 -11.03 28.88 -4.10
CA GLY A 223 -10.07 28.95 -5.19
C GLY A 223 -8.75 28.19 -4.94
N LYS A 224 -8.52 27.68 -3.73
CA LYS A 224 -7.26 27.01 -3.36
C LYS A 224 -7.52 25.60 -2.86
N ASN A 225 -7.44 24.61 -3.75
CA ASN A 225 -7.54 23.19 -3.43
C ASN A 225 -6.16 22.50 -3.52
N GLY A 226 -6.02 21.33 -2.90
CA GLY A 226 -4.85 20.48 -3.08
C GLY A 226 -4.79 19.82 -4.46
N PRO A 227 -3.63 19.24 -4.83
CA PRO A 227 -3.52 18.46 -6.06
C PRO A 227 -4.40 17.20 -5.97
N ILE A 228 -4.99 16.81 -7.10
CA ILE A 228 -5.89 15.64 -7.22
C ILE A 228 -5.17 14.34 -6.86
N VAL A 229 -3.90 14.23 -7.22
CA VAL A 229 -3.04 13.10 -6.85
C VAL A 229 -1.90 13.63 -5.98
N LEU A 230 -1.87 13.19 -4.73
CA LEU A 230 -0.77 13.47 -3.81
C LEU A 230 0.49 12.66 -4.17
N PRO A 231 1.69 13.13 -3.76
CA PRO A 231 2.93 12.36 -3.89
C PRO A 231 2.83 10.97 -3.26
N GLU A 232 3.60 10.02 -3.79
CA GLU A 232 3.63 8.65 -3.26
C GLU A 232 4.35 8.60 -1.92
N PHE A 233 3.69 8.08 -0.88
CA PHE A 233 4.29 7.82 0.42
C PHE A 233 4.10 6.35 0.77
N PHE A 234 5.14 5.68 1.25
CA PHE A 234 5.09 4.24 1.50
C PHE A 234 4.99 3.91 2.98
N GLY A 235 4.16 2.92 3.29
CA GLY A 235 4.01 2.37 4.64
C GLY A 235 5.17 1.46 5.07
N PRO A 236 4.99 0.77 6.22
CA PRO A 236 5.98 -0.17 6.73
C PRO A 236 6.25 -1.29 5.73
N TRP A 237 7.50 -1.74 5.69
CA TRP A 237 7.90 -2.91 4.92
C TRP A 237 7.41 -4.18 5.62
N ASN A 238 7.07 -5.19 4.83
CA ASN A 238 6.71 -6.50 5.36
C ASN A 238 7.86 -7.44 5.11
N TRP A 239 8.45 -7.94 6.19
CA TRP A 239 9.52 -8.92 6.17
C TRP A 239 9.02 -10.17 6.86
N THR A 240 9.18 -11.33 6.25
CA THR A 240 9.00 -12.61 6.92
C THR A 240 10.21 -13.47 6.64
N SER A 241 10.68 -14.19 7.66
CA SER A 241 11.79 -15.12 7.52
C SER A 241 11.53 -16.36 8.34
N ASP A 242 11.42 -17.49 7.65
CA ASP A 242 11.17 -18.79 8.23
C ASP A 242 12.40 -19.67 8.02
N LEU A 243 12.76 -20.42 9.04
CA LEU A 243 13.94 -21.28 9.05
C LEU A 243 13.58 -22.66 9.56
N SER A 244 14.13 -23.69 8.95
CA SER A 244 14.02 -25.08 9.39
C SER A 244 15.38 -25.75 9.34
N LEU A 245 15.63 -26.58 10.34
CA LEU A 245 16.83 -27.37 10.52
C LEU A 245 16.42 -28.84 10.64
N PHE A 246 17.03 -29.71 9.85
CA PHE A 246 16.68 -31.12 9.78
C PHE A 246 17.91 -32.01 9.90
N LYS A 247 17.74 -33.17 10.51
CA LYS A 247 18.76 -34.22 10.51
C LYS A 247 18.11 -35.59 10.43
N ASN A 248 18.68 -36.45 9.61
CA ASN A 248 18.26 -37.84 9.46
C ASN A 248 19.32 -38.75 10.08
N PHE A 249 18.97 -39.44 11.15
CA PHE A 249 19.78 -40.50 11.75
C PHE A 249 19.41 -41.82 11.08
N GLN A 250 20.31 -42.35 10.25
CA GLN A 250 20.16 -43.67 9.67
C GLN A 250 20.58 -44.72 10.70
N MET A 251 19.65 -45.57 11.13
CA MET A 251 19.90 -46.62 12.12
C MET A 251 20.11 -47.99 11.46
N SER A 252 19.35 -48.27 10.40
CA SER A 252 19.52 -49.44 9.54
C SER A 252 19.01 -49.13 8.13
N GLU A 253 19.06 -50.09 7.21
CA GLU A 253 18.55 -49.95 5.83
C GLU A 253 17.06 -49.57 5.76
N ARG A 254 16.28 -49.92 6.78
CA ARG A 254 14.82 -49.66 6.83
C ARG A 254 14.43 -48.65 7.92
N LYS A 255 15.30 -48.43 8.92
CA LYS A 255 15.00 -47.62 10.10
C LYS A 255 15.71 -46.28 10.04
N LYS A 256 14.92 -45.20 10.03
CA LYS A 256 15.41 -43.81 10.02
C LYS A 256 14.68 -42.99 11.08
N LEU A 257 15.44 -42.23 11.87
CA LEU A 257 14.89 -41.22 12.78
C LEU A 257 15.18 -39.83 12.23
N GLN A 258 14.16 -39.02 12.02
CA GLN A 258 14.27 -37.65 11.55
C GLN A 258 13.99 -36.68 12.71
N PHE A 259 14.94 -35.79 12.96
CA PHE A 259 14.76 -34.62 13.81
C PHE A 259 14.51 -33.40 12.93
N ARG A 260 13.48 -32.62 13.25
CA ARG A 260 13.14 -31.35 12.59
C ARG A 260 12.90 -30.29 13.64
N PHE A 261 13.57 -29.16 13.48
CA PHE A 261 13.31 -27.92 14.19
C PHE A 261 12.89 -26.87 13.17
N SER A 262 11.72 -26.26 13.34
CA SER A 262 11.21 -25.19 12.46
C SER A 262 10.90 -23.95 13.29
N ALA A 263 11.28 -22.78 12.78
CA ALA A 263 11.03 -21.48 13.37
C ALA A 263 10.38 -20.56 12.33
N TYR A 264 9.12 -20.21 12.53
CA TYR A 264 8.42 -19.20 11.75
C TYR A 264 8.65 -17.83 12.36
N ASN A 265 8.85 -16.80 11.53
CA ASN A 265 9.38 -15.51 11.97
C ASN A 265 10.60 -15.70 12.88
N PHE A 266 11.61 -16.41 12.38
CA PHE A 266 12.80 -16.80 13.14
C PHE A 266 13.52 -15.61 13.78
N MET A 267 13.58 -14.48 13.05
CA MET A 267 14.18 -13.23 13.52
C MET A 267 13.36 -12.52 14.62
N ASN A 268 12.13 -12.98 14.88
CA ASN A 268 11.22 -12.43 15.88
C ASN A 268 11.05 -10.91 15.77
N HIS A 269 10.95 -10.40 14.54
CA HIS A 269 10.69 -8.98 14.33
C HIS A 269 9.18 -8.77 14.16
N PRO A 270 8.63 -7.64 14.64
CA PRO A 270 7.21 -7.32 14.44
C PRO A 270 6.96 -6.88 12.99
N LEU A 271 5.77 -7.19 12.49
CA LEU A 271 5.18 -6.58 11.30
C LEU A 271 4.30 -5.42 11.74
N TRP A 272 4.71 -4.20 11.40
CA TRP A 272 3.96 -2.99 11.75
C TRP A 272 2.82 -2.78 10.76
N THR A 273 1.65 -2.38 11.27
CA THR A 273 0.49 -2.07 10.42
C THR A 273 -0.34 -0.93 11.01
N PHE A 274 -1.04 -0.21 10.12
CA PHE A 274 -1.95 0.86 10.50
C PHE A 274 -3.29 0.34 11.02
N SER A 275 -3.69 -0.89 10.65
CA SER A 275 -4.96 -1.47 11.07
C SER A 275 -4.87 -2.98 11.34
N GLY A 276 -5.80 -3.49 12.14
CA GLY A 276 -5.87 -4.90 12.51
C GLY A 276 -6.35 -5.82 11.38
N THR A 277 -6.77 -5.28 10.24
CA THR A 277 -7.37 -6.06 9.13
C THR A 277 -6.34 -6.78 8.27
N GLY A 278 -5.04 -6.54 8.49
CA GLY A 278 -3.97 -7.24 7.82
C GLY A 278 -2.77 -6.35 7.53
N VAL A 279 -1.72 -6.97 7.01
CA VAL A 279 -0.49 -6.27 6.67
C VAL A 279 -0.66 -5.56 5.32
N GLY A 280 -0.48 -4.24 5.32
CA GLY A 280 -0.70 -3.39 4.15
C GLY A 280 -2.10 -2.78 4.05
N SER A 281 -2.93 -2.96 5.06
CA SER A 281 -4.14 -2.16 5.23
C SER A 281 -3.79 -0.75 5.68
N ASN A 282 -4.47 0.23 5.09
CA ASN A 282 -4.31 1.64 5.39
C ASN A 282 -5.59 2.19 6.02
N SER A 283 -5.48 2.96 7.10
CA SER A 283 -6.63 3.57 7.79
C SER A 283 -6.21 4.95 8.31
N LEU A 284 -5.69 5.77 7.41
CA LEU A 284 -5.24 7.12 7.69
C LEU A 284 -6.38 8.12 7.47
N TYR A 285 -6.70 8.85 8.53
CA TYR A 285 -7.76 9.86 8.58
C TYR A 285 -7.16 11.15 9.16
N LEU A 286 -7.22 12.26 8.42
CA LEU A 286 -6.70 13.54 8.91
C LEU A 286 -7.40 14.02 10.19
N ALA A 287 -8.62 13.57 10.45
CA ALA A 287 -9.33 13.83 11.70
C ALA A 287 -8.64 13.26 12.95
N ASN A 288 -7.79 12.25 12.78
CA ASN A 288 -7.10 11.58 13.86
C ASN A 288 -5.67 12.10 14.01
N THR A 289 -5.53 13.34 14.49
CA THR A 289 -4.25 14.05 14.55
C THR A 289 -3.21 13.41 15.48
N THR A 290 -3.64 12.64 16.49
CA THR A 290 -2.74 12.01 17.49
C THR A 290 -2.15 10.68 17.04
N SER A 291 -2.75 10.01 16.05
CA SER A 291 -2.23 8.73 15.51
C SER A 291 -2.08 8.72 13.99
N PHE A 292 -2.25 9.88 13.33
CA PHE A 292 -2.02 9.99 11.90
C PHE A 292 -0.60 9.60 11.52
N GLY A 293 -0.50 8.69 10.56
CA GLY A 293 0.77 8.22 10.04
C GLY A 293 1.53 7.31 11.00
N VAL A 294 1.00 6.99 12.18
CA VAL A 294 1.63 6.08 13.16
C VAL A 294 1.09 4.66 12.93
N THR A 295 1.95 3.64 13.00
CA THR A 295 1.53 2.23 12.99
C THR A 295 1.39 1.70 14.42
N PRO A 296 0.18 1.65 15.01
CA PRO A 296 0.02 1.27 16.41
C PRO A 296 0.09 -0.24 16.65
N ILE A 297 -0.14 -1.04 15.61
CA ILE A 297 -0.33 -2.49 15.75
C ILE A 297 0.92 -3.23 15.30
N LYS A 298 1.31 -4.21 16.11
CA LYS A 298 2.35 -5.19 15.79
C LYS A 298 1.69 -6.53 15.52
N GLN A 299 1.99 -7.12 14.37
CA GLN A 299 1.55 -8.46 13.98
C GLN A 299 2.77 -9.38 13.83
N GLY A 300 2.49 -10.67 13.81
CA GLY A 300 3.51 -11.71 13.71
C GLY A 300 4.15 -12.01 15.06
N ASN A 301 4.34 -13.30 15.32
CA ASN A 301 5.02 -13.82 16.49
C ASN A 301 5.93 -14.97 16.04
N ARG A 302 7.06 -15.14 16.74
CA ARG A 302 7.90 -16.31 16.49
C ARG A 302 7.20 -17.57 16.96
N ILE A 303 7.13 -18.57 16.10
CA ILE A 303 6.58 -19.88 16.42
C ILE A 303 7.69 -20.91 16.24
N LEU A 304 7.98 -21.67 17.29
CA LEU A 304 8.95 -22.75 17.26
C LEU A 304 8.22 -24.08 17.26
N GLN A 305 8.62 -24.98 16.37
CA GLN A 305 8.09 -26.33 16.25
C GLN A 305 9.24 -27.33 16.27
N LEU A 306 9.07 -28.36 17.07
CA LEU A 306 9.99 -29.49 17.14
C LEU A 306 9.21 -30.74 16.76
N ALA A 307 9.77 -31.52 15.84
CA ALA A 307 9.19 -32.77 15.39
C ALA A 307 10.25 -33.86 15.38
N LEU A 308 9.84 -35.03 15.86
CA LEU A 308 10.61 -36.26 15.79
C LEU A 308 9.77 -37.27 15.01
N LYS A 309 10.32 -37.81 13.92
CA LYS A 309 9.61 -38.77 13.08
C LYS A 309 10.45 -40.03 12.90
N TYR A 310 9.85 -41.18 13.19
CA TYR A 310 10.47 -42.48 13.01
C TYR A 310 9.88 -43.17 11.78
N TYR A 311 10.76 -43.69 10.93
CA TYR A 311 10.45 -44.44 9.72
C TYR A 311 10.90 -45.89 9.93
N PHE A 312 10.05 -46.85 9.58
CA PHE A 312 10.24 -48.29 9.79
C PHE A 312 10.10 -49.09 8.49
#